data_AF-A0A1H7J259-F1
#
_entry.id   AF-A0A1H7J259-F1
#
_cell.length_a   1.000
_cell.length_b   1.000
_cell.length_c   1.000
_cell.angle_alpha   90.00
_cell.angle_beta   90.00
_cell.angle_gamma   90.00
#
_symmetry.space_group_name_H-M   'P 1'
#
loop_
_entity.id
_entity.type
_entity.pdbx_description
1 polymer ?
#
loop_
_entity_poly.entity_id
_entity_poly.type
_entity_poly.pdbx_seq_one_letter_code
_entity_poly.pdbx_strand_id
1 'polypeptide(L)'
;MSGKMINSPDLSMNQVKADILMARSALEKSKESPNKIAKYLRGQCGYHLQQAAEKMIKIQLYAAVTTVDQRKIYKHDLVEIITYAKSLGVNLDIPKYIDERAMTISSWEAEGRYDVHVVVKSNTLAKCLSVIEEWHADMLRNGFK
;
A
#
# COMPACT_ATOMS: atom_id res chain seq x y z
N MET A 1 -19.95 -1.38 22.25
CA MET A 1 -19.76 -2.62 21.47
C MET A 1 -18.27 -2.83 21.22
N SER A 2 -17.61 -3.68 22.01
CA SER A 2 -16.16 -3.95 21.87
C SER A 2 -15.89 -4.69 20.55
N GLY A 3 -14.80 -4.30 19.88
CA GLY A 3 -14.35 -4.98 18.66
C GLY A 3 -13.83 -6.37 19.02
N LYS A 4 -14.08 -7.36 18.17
CA LYS A 4 -13.57 -8.71 18.39
C LYS A 4 -12.06 -8.69 18.16
N MET A 5 -11.29 -8.74 19.24
CA MET A 5 -9.84 -8.88 19.19
C MET A 5 -9.53 -10.32 18.74
N ILE A 6 -8.84 -10.47 17.60
CA ILE A 6 -8.43 -11.76 17.05
C ILE A 6 -6.94 -11.74 16.72
N ASN A 7 -6.33 -12.92 16.62
CA ASN A 7 -4.95 -13.09 16.16
C ASN A 7 -4.76 -12.43 14.79
N SER A 8 -3.60 -11.81 14.59
CA SER A 8 -3.23 -11.16 13.33
C SER A 8 -3.34 -12.15 12.16
N PRO A 9 -3.97 -11.77 11.03
CA PRO A 9 -4.09 -12.65 9.86
C PRO A 9 -2.72 -12.96 9.25
N ASP A 10 -2.61 -14.10 8.54
CA ASP A 10 -1.42 -14.49 7.76
C ASP A 10 -1.19 -13.51 6.61
N LEU A 11 -0.44 -12.45 6.92
CA LEU A 11 0.03 -11.45 5.98
C LEU A 11 1.54 -11.62 5.84
N SER A 12 2.03 -11.73 4.60
CA SER A 12 3.44 -12.04 4.35
C SER A 12 4.10 -11.10 3.35
N MET A 13 5.41 -10.99 3.43
CA MET A 13 6.24 -10.24 2.50
C MET A 13 6.20 -10.80 1.06
N ASN A 14 5.76 -12.05 0.89
CA ASN A 14 5.51 -12.64 -0.43
C ASN A 14 4.30 -12.03 -1.13
N GLN A 15 3.22 -11.72 -0.39
CA GLN A 15 2.06 -11.03 -0.95
C GLN A 15 2.44 -9.61 -1.37
N VAL A 16 3.23 -8.90 -0.56
CA VAL A 16 3.78 -7.58 -0.91
C VAL A 16 4.61 -7.66 -2.19
N LYS A 17 5.49 -8.66 -2.31
CA LYS A 17 6.30 -8.89 -3.51
C LYS A 17 5.43 -9.11 -4.75
N ALA A 18 4.34 -9.86 -4.63
CA ALA A 18 3.41 -10.07 -5.73
C ALA A 18 2.78 -8.74 -6.20
N ASP A 19 2.33 -7.89 -5.28
CA ASP A 19 1.81 -6.56 -5.61
C ASP A 19 2.85 -5.68 -6.31
N ILE A 20 4.09 -5.68 -5.83
CA ILE A 20 5.20 -4.94 -6.46
C ILE A 20 5.42 -5.39 -7.91
N LEU A 21 5.44 -6.72 -8.15
CA LEU A 21 5.61 -7.28 -9.50
C LEU A 21 4.45 -6.88 -10.43
N MET A 22 3.22 -6.91 -9.92
CA MET A 22 2.04 -6.50 -10.67
C MET A 22 2.08 -4.99 -10.99
N ALA A 23 2.42 -4.16 -10.01
CA ALA A 23 2.57 -2.72 -10.19
C ALA A 23 3.64 -2.38 -11.24
N ARG A 24 4.80 -3.04 -11.19
CA ARG A 24 5.88 -2.88 -12.17
C ARG A 24 5.44 -3.28 -13.57
N SER A 25 4.84 -4.46 -13.72
CA SER A 25 4.34 -4.96 -15.01
C SER A 25 3.30 -4.03 -15.62
N ALA A 26 2.36 -3.54 -14.80
CA ALA A 26 1.34 -2.59 -15.25
C ALA A 26 1.95 -1.26 -15.68
N LEU A 27 2.94 -0.74 -14.94
CA LEU A 27 3.62 0.50 -15.28
C LEU A 27 4.38 0.40 -16.61
N GLU A 28 5.16 -0.66 -16.82
CA GLU A 28 5.93 -0.85 -18.06
C GLU A 28 5.00 -1.00 -19.27
N LYS A 29 3.99 -1.86 -19.17
CA LYS A 29 2.99 -2.03 -20.24
C LYS A 29 2.24 -0.74 -20.55
N SER A 30 2.03 0.13 -19.56
CA SER A 30 1.34 1.41 -19.79
C SER A 30 2.11 2.36 -20.71
N LYS A 31 3.45 2.26 -20.77
CA LYS A 31 4.30 3.11 -21.62
C LYS A 31 4.20 2.74 -23.10
N GLU A 32 3.95 1.46 -23.38
CA GLU A 32 3.86 0.91 -24.74
C GLU A 32 2.42 0.87 -25.26
N SER A 33 1.45 1.19 -24.40
CA SER A 33 0.03 1.04 -24.70
C SER A 33 -0.62 2.32 -25.26
N PRO A 34 -1.65 2.20 -26.12
CA PRO A 34 -2.51 3.32 -26.49
C PRO A 34 -3.13 4.00 -25.27
N ASN A 35 -3.41 5.31 -25.37
CA ASN A 35 -3.82 6.16 -24.24
C ASN A 35 -4.91 5.55 -23.33
N LYS A 36 -5.97 4.95 -23.89
CA LYS A 36 -7.05 4.34 -23.09
C LYS A 36 -6.55 3.16 -22.25
N ILE A 37 -5.75 2.28 -22.84
CA ILE A 37 -5.16 1.12 -22.18
C ILE A 37 -4.10 1.57 -21.17
N ALA A 38 -3.27 2.56 -21.53
CA ALA A 38 -2.27 3.15 -20.65
C ALA A 38 -2.89 3.77 -19.39
N LYS A 39 -4.06 4.42 -19.48
CA LYS A 39 -4.80 4.94 -18.32
C LYS A 39 -5.25 3.81 -17.39
N TYR A 40 -5.88 2.77 -17.94
CA TYR A 40 -6.31 1.60 -17.17
C TYR A 40 -5.13 0.92 -16.45
N LEU A 41 -4.03 0.68 -17.16
CA LEU A 41 -2.83 0.06 -16.60
C LEU A 41 -2.20 0.92 -15.49
N ARG A 42 -2.23 2.25 -15.60
CA ARG A 42 -1.80 3.14 -14.52
C ARG A 42 -2.70 3.07 -13.29
N GLY A 43 -4.02 2.91 -13.47
CA GLY A 43 -4.94 2.63 -12.38
C GLY A 43 -4.61 1.31 -11.66
N GLN A 44 -4.34 0.24 -12.42
CA GLN A 44 -3.89 -1.04 -11.87
C GLN A 44 -2.56 -0.93 -11.13
N CYS A 45 -1.62 -0.15 -11.66
CA CYS A 45 -0.36 0.14 -10.98
C CYS A 45 -0.60 0.84 -9.64
N GLY A 46 -1.40 1.91 -9.62
CA GLY A 46 -1.75 2.61 -8.39
C GLY A 46 -2.40 1.70 -7.34
N TYR A 47 -3.37 0.89 -7.76
CA TYR A 47 -4.03 -0.09 -6.89
C TYR A 47 -3.02 -1.05 -6.21
N HIS A 48 -2.11 -1.65 -6.98
CA HIS A 48 -1.12 -2.57 -6.41
C HIS A 48 -0.09 -1.87 -5.53
N LEU A 49 0.29 -0.62 -5.84
CA LEU A 49 1.16 0.17 -4.96
C LEU A 49 0.48 0.51 -3.62
N GLN A 50 -0.81 0.88 -3.65
CA GLN A 50 -1.60 1.09 -2.44
C GLN A 50 -1.66 -0.19 -1.61
N GLN A 51 -1.96 -1.32 -2.25
CA GLN A 51 -2.01 -2.62 -1.59
C GLN A 51 -0.67 -3.03 -0.98
N ALA A 52 0.45 -2.83 -1.67
CA ALA A 52 1.78 -3.12 -1.15
C ALA A 52 2.08 -2.29 0.11
N ALA A 53 1.81 -0.98 0.06
CA ALA A 53 2.02 -0.07 1.18
C ALA A 53 1.13 -0.43 2.39
N GLU A 54 -0.17 -0.67 2.16
CA GLU A 54 -1.11 -1.10 3.20
C GLU A 54 -0.62 -2.37 3.91
N LYS A 55 -0.20 -3.37 3.12
CA LYS A 55 0.27 -4.64 3.68
C LYS A 55 1.54 -4.46 4.51
N MET A 56 2.51 -3.67 4.04
CA MET A 56 3.74 -3.41 4.79
C MET A 56 3.46 -2.70 6.12
N ILE A 57 2.55 -1.73 6.15
CA ILE A 57 2.10 -1.08 7.39
C ILE A 57 1.48 -2.10 8.34
N LYS A 58 0.58 -2.95 7.84
CA LYS A 58 -0.08 -3.98 8.63
C LYS A 58 0.89 -5.02 9.17
N ILE A 59 1.88 -5.46 8.39
CA ILE A 59 2.94 -6.39 8.83
C ILE A 59 3.70 -5.80 10.02
N GLN A 60 4.10 -4.53 9.95
CA GLN A 60 4.78 -3.87 11.07
C GLN A 60 3.89 -3.77 12.30
N LEU A 61 2.64 -3.36 12.12
CA LEU A 61 1.67 -3.28 13.22
C LEU A 61 1.47 -4.65 13.88
N TYR A 62 1.26 -5.71 13.10
CA TYR A 62 1.07 -7.07 13.62
C TYR A 62 2.31 -7.65 14.29
N ALA A 63 3.51 -7.22 13.89
CA ALA A 63 4.74 -7.58 14.58
C ALA A 63 4.88 -6.86 15.94
N ALA A 64 4.29 -5.67 16.08
CA ALA A 64 4.38 -4.85 17.29
C ALA A 64 3.29 -5.14 18.32
N VAL A 65 2.12 -5.66 17.92
CA VAL A 65 1.00 -5.92 18.82
C VAL A 65 0.43 -7.33 18.68
N THR A 66 -0.01 -7.90 19.81
CA THR A 66 -0.61 -9.25 19.85
C THR A 66 -2.07 -9.26 19.39
N THR A 67 -2.75 -8.13 19.45
CA THR A 67 -4.18 -8.02 19.17
C THR A 67 -4.50 -6.69 18.49
N VAL A 68 -5.45 -6.75 17.56
CA VAL A 68 -5.87 -5.61 16.75
C VAL A 68 -7.38 -5.52 16.64
N ASP A 69 -7.94 -4.30 16.65
CA ASP A 69 -9.33 -4.07 16.29
C ASP A 69 -9.47 -4.15 14.76
N GLN A 70 -9.98 -5.28 14.28
CA GLN A 70 -10.18 -5.53 12.85
C GLN A 70 -11.01 -4.44 12.16
N ARG A 71 -11.96 -3.81 12.87
CA ARG A 71 -12.81 -2.75 12.26
C ARG A 71 -12.01 -1.50 11.90
N LYS A 72 -10.86 -1.28 12.55
CA LYS A 72 -9.96 -0.15 12.27
C LYS A 72 -8.91 -0.49 11.22
N ILE A 73 -8.56 -1.76 11.07
CA ILE A 73 -7.55 -2.23 10.13
C ILE A 73 -8.12 -2.60 8.76
N TYR A 74 -9.38 -3.02 8.70
CA TYR A 74 -10.02 -3.40 7.43
C TYR A 74 -10.36 -2.21 6.53
N LYS A 75 -10.17 -0.99 7.02
CA LYS A 75 -10.30 0.20 6.19
C LYS A 75 -9.06 0.31 5.32
N HIS A 76 -9.22 0.26 3.99
CA HIS A 76 -8.14 0.31 3.00
C HIS A 76 -7.49 1.70 2.86
N ASP A 77 -7.42 2.43 3.97
CA ASP A 77 -6.93 3.80 4.06
C ASP A 77 -5.65 3.82 4.90
N LEU A 78 -4.55 4.22 4.28
CA LEU A 78 -3.23 4.27 4.91
C LEU A 78 -3.23 5.25 6.09
N VAL A 79 -3.91 6.39 5.98
CA VAL A 79 -3.95 7.42 7.04
C VAL A 79 -4.63 6.87 8.28
N GLU A 80 -5.75 6.17 8.13
CA GLU A 80 -6.48 5.58 9.24
C GLU A 80 -5.66 4.47 9.92
N ILE A 81 -4.98 3.61 9.15
CA ILE A 81 -4.13 2.54 9.73
C ILE A 81 -2.92 3.15 10.47
N ILE A 82 -2.27 4.15 9.90
CA ILE A 82 -1.14 4.85 10.54
C ILE A 82 -1.59 5.54 11.83
N THR A 83 -2.73 6.24 11.79
CA THR A 83 -3.30 6.91 12.96
C THR A 83 -3.66 5.91 14.05
N TYR A 84 -4.20 4.75 13.65
CA TYR A 84 -4.50 3.68 14.58
C TYR A 84 -3.23 3.11 15.23
N ALA A 85 -2.17 2.83 14.47
CA ALA A 85 -0.90 2.37 15.02
C ALA A 85 -0.31 3.39 16.02
N LYS A 86 -0.34 4.69 15.67
CA LYS A 86 0.06 5.77 16.58
C LYS A 86 -0.77 5.78 17.88
N SER A 87 -2.08 5.55 17.80
CA SER A 87 -2.95 5.49 18.98
C SER A 87 -2.65 4.32 19.92
N LEU A 88 -1.97 3.29 19.41
CA LEU A 88 -1.48 2.14 20.19
C LEU A 88 -0.06 2.35 20.72
N GLY A 89 0.57 3.50 20.45
CA GLY A 89 1.98 3.76 20.79
C GLY A 89 2.97 3.01 19.90
N VAL A 90 2.52 2.46 18.76
CA VAL A 90 3.39 1.75 17.82
C VAL A 90 4.06 2.76 16.89
N ASN A 91 5.39 2.75 16.88
CA ASN A 91 6.17 3.53 15.92
C ASN A 91 6.40 2.71 14.65
N LEU A 92 5.78 3.11 13.55
CA LEU A 92 5.92 2.46 12.25
C LEU A 92 7.08 3.10 11.48
N ASP A 93 7.92 2.27 10.88
CA ASP A 93 8.96 2.69 9.94
C ASP A 93 8.37 2.79 8.53
N ILE A 94 7.88 3.99 8.19
CA ILE A 94 7.25 4.29 6.91
C ILE A 94 8.13 5.31 6.17
N PRO A 95 8.49 5.07 4.90
CA PRO A 95 9.22 6.04 4.10
C PRO A 95 8.47 7.38 4.06
N LYS A 96 9.20 8.47 4.29
CA LYS A 96 8.65 9.84 4.30
C LYS A 96 7.75 10.14 3.09
N TYR A 97 8.15 9.68 1.90
CA TYR A 97 7.37 9.88 0.68
C TYR A 97 5.97 9.25 0.75
N ILE A 98 5.83 8.07 1.37
CA ILE A 98 4.57 7.35 1.56
C ILE A 98 3.74 8.02 2.64
N ASP A 99 4.33 8.36 3.79
CA ASP A 99 3.61 9.01 4.90
C ASP A 99 3.01 10.36 4.46
N GLU A 100 3.81 11.21 3.79
CA GLU A 100 3.35 12.51 3.26
C GLU A 100 2.23 12.39 2.21
N ARG A 101 2.11 11.24 1.55
CA ARG A 101 1.17 10.99 0.44
C ARG A 101 0.11 9.94 0.78
N ALA A 102 0.01 9.53 2.04
CA ALA A 102 -0.86 8.43 2.46
C ALA A 102 -2.31 8.64 2.03
N MET A 103 -2.83 9.87 2.12
CA MET A 103 -4.17 10.24 1.66
C MET A 103 -4.33 10.05 0.14
N THR A 104 -3.37 10.55 -0.66
CA THR A 104 -3.38 10.42 -2.12
C THR A 104 -3.20 8.97 -2.58
N ILE A 105 -2.37 8.20 -1.90
CA ILE A 105 -2.16 6.78 -2.22
C ILE A 105 -3.44 5.98 -1.91
N SER A 106 -4.12 6.30 -0.80
CA SER A 106 -5.38 5.65 -0.41
C SER A 106 -6.52 5.91 -1.40
N SER A 107 -6.46 7.02 -2.14
CA SER A 107 -7.48 7.35 -3.14
C SER A 107 -7.26 6.64 -4.49
N TRP A 108 -6.08 6.08 -4.76
CA TRP A 108 -5.77 5.46 -6.06
C TRP A 108 -6.69 4.30 -6.43
N GLU A 109 -7.10 3.51 -5.45
CA GLU A 109 -8.08 2.44 -5.65
C GLU A 109 -9.47 2.98 -6.03
N ALA A 110 -9.95 4.02 -5.34
CA ALA A 110 -11.27 4.61 -5.59
C ALA A 110 -11.30 5.38 -6.92
N GLU A 111 -10.28 6.21 -7.16
CA GLU A 111 -10.16 7.04 -8.36
C GLU A 111 -9.89 6.20 -9.60
N GLY A 112 -9.05 5.16 -9.50
CA GLY A 112 -8.73 4.27 -10.62
C GLY A 112 -9.89 3.39 -11.10
N ARG A 113 -10.92 3.19 -10.27
CA ARG A 113 -12.11 2.39 -10.61
C ARG A 113 -13.26 3.20 -11.18
N TYR A 114 -13.42 4.46 -10.77
CA TYR A 114 -14.65 5.22 -11.02
C TYR A 114 -14.42 6.56 -11.73
N ASP A 115 -13.22 7.14 -11.68
CA ASP A 115 -12.96 8.44 -12.28
C ASP A 115 -12.00 8.33 -13.48
N VAL A 116 -12.57 8.29 -14.69
CA VAL A 116 -11.83 8.24 -15.96
C VAL A 116 -11.01 9.51 -16.25
N HIS A 117 -11.19 10.57 -15.45
CA HIS A 117 -10.47 11.84 -15.55
C HIS A 117 -9.26 11.90 -14.62
N VAL A 118 -9.27 11.17 -13.50
CA VAL A 118 -8.14 11.14 -12.57
C VAL A 118 -7.16 10.05 -12.98
N VAL A 119 -6.04 10.49 -13.54
CA VAL A 119 -5.00 9.59 -14.00
C VAL A 119 -3.70 9.97 -13.33
N VAL A 120 -3.25 9.13 -12.39
CA VAL A 120 -1.95 9.30 -11.75
C VAL A 120 -0.86 9.35 -12.84
N LYS A 121 0.02 10.34 -12.74
CA LYS A 121 1.12 10.51 -13.70
C LYS A 121 2.07 9.30 -13.60
N SER A 122 2.54 8.80 -14.74
CA SER A 122 3.48 7.68 -14.81
C SER A 122 4.72 7.93 -13.94
N ASN A 123 5.26 9.14 -13.94
CA ASN A 123 6.42 9.50 -13.12
C ASN A 123 6.14 9.41 -11.61
N THR A 124 4.92 9.74 -11.18
CA THR A 124 4.50 9.63 -9.78
C THR A 124 4.39 8.16 -9.37
N LEU A 125 3.82 7.32 -10.23
CA LEU A 125 3.76 5.86 -10.02
C LEU A 125 5.15 5.25 -10.01
N ALA A 126 6.03 5.63 -10.93
CA ALA A 126 7.41 5.16 -10.99
C ALA A 126 8.20 5.53 -9.72
N LYS A 127 8.05 6.77 -9.23
CA LYS A 127 8.70 7.18 -7.99
C LYS A 127 8.15 6.41 -6.78
N CYS A 128 6.83 6.23 -6.71
CA CYS A 128 6.21 5.47 -5.63
C CYS A 128 6.66 4.00 -5.65
N LEU A 129 6.72 3.38 -6.83
CA LEU A 129 7.24 2.02 -7.02
C LEU A 129 8.67 1.88 -6.49
N SER A 130 9.59 2.77 -6.89
CA SER A 130 10.98 2.74 -6.39
C SER A 130 11.05 2.85 -4.87
N VAL A 131 10.27 3.74 -4.25
CA VAL A 131 10.22 3.89 -2.79
C VAL A 131 9.67 2.63 -2.10
N ILE A 132 8.60 2.04 -2.65
CA ILE A 132 8.01 0.81 -2.11
C ILE A 132 8.97 -0.38 -2.24
N GLU A 133 9.74 -0.45 -3.32
CA GLU A 133 10.73 -1.52 -3.53
C GLU A 133 11.90 -1.42 -2.56
N GLU A 134 12.41 -0.20 -2.35
CA GLU A 134 13.44 0.07 -1.35
C GLU A 134 12.93 -0.30 0.05
N TRP A 135 11.71 0.13 0.39
CA TRP A 135 11.08 -0.17 1.68
C TRP A 135 10.84 -1.67 1.90
N HIS A 136 10.37 -2.39 0.88
CA HIS A 136 10.20 -3.84 0.95
C HIS A 136 11.53 -4.55 1.22
N ALA A 137 12.61 -4.11 0.56
CA ALA A 137 13.94 -4.65 0.77
C ALA A 137 14.48 -4.32 2.18
N ASP A 138 14.24 -3.10 2.69
CA ASP A 138 14.58 -2.71 4.07
C ASP A 138 13.85 -3.56 5.10
N MET A 139 12.54 -3.77 4.93
CA MET A 139 11.76 -4.61 5.83
C MET A 139 12.28 -6.06 5.85
N LEU A 140 12.62 -6.63 4.70
CA LEU A 140 13.23 -7.96 4.65
C LEU A 140 14.59 -8.00 5.39
N ARG A 141 15.43 -6.98 5.22
CA ARG A 141 16.71 -6.85 5.97
C ARG A 141 16.49 -6.76 7.47
N ASN A 142 15.41 -6.12 7.90
CA ASN A 142 15.02 -5.96 9.30
C ASN A 142 14.28 -7.19 9.89
N GLY A 143 14.16 -8.28 9.12
CA GLY A 143 13.64 -9.56 9.60
C GLY A 143 12.13 -9.74 9.54
N PHE A 144 11.40 -8.83 8.88
CA PHE A 144 9.98 -9.03 8.59
C PHE A 144 9.78 -10.17 7.59
N LYS A 145 8.74 -11.00 7.78
CA LYS A 145 8.45 -12.20 6.99
C LYS A 145 7.07 -12.12 6.35
#